data_AF-A0A1F7QXY5-F1
#
_entry.id   AF-A0A1F7QXY5-F1
#
_cell.length_a   1.000
_cell.length_b   1.000
_cell.length_c   1.000
_cell.angle_alpha   90.00
_cell.angle_beta   90.00
_cell.angle_gamma   90.00
#
_symmetry.space_group_name_H-M   'P 1'
#
loop_
_entity.id
_entity.type
_entity.pdbx_description
1 polymer ?
#
loop_
_entity_poly.entity_id
_entity_poly.type
_entity_poly.pdbx_seq_one_letter_code
_entity_poly.pdbx_strand_id
1 'polypeptide(L)'
;MNISTIIFAIAIILAVAGYLSKKRLGLPSLGLAAGALIAQQWASYVTVFLQDQGIQLIAPPLSNVVITLLIIIPAVLLTVVSGKEHGKITRLFEAVVFALLAASLLVTALGTNSDPVLVSIEQYANIITVVALVTALANILLTHRPRKKPH
;
A
#
# COMPACT_ATOMS: atom_id res chain seq x y z
N MET A 1 0.10 14.24 17.00
CA MET A 1 -0.49 13.50 15.86
C MET A 1 -0.27 12.03 16.13
N ASN A 2 -1.33 11.23 16.29
CA ASN A 2 -1.20 9.82 16.67
C ASN A 2 -0.79 8.99 15.45
N ILE A 3 0.05 7.96 15.61
CA ILE A 3 0.50 7.13 14.48
C ILE A 3 -0.68 6.56 13.68
N SER A 4 -1.79 6.27 14.38
CA SER A 4 -3.04 5.76 13.83
C SER A 4 -3.64 6.76 12.84
N THR A 5 -3.68 8.05 13.20
CA THR A 5 -4.16 9.09 12.30
C THR A 5 -3.32 9.18 11.03
N ILE A 6 -2.01 8.94 11.12
CA ILE A 6 -1.10 8.95 9.97
C ILE A 6 -1.37 7.75 9.07
N ILE A 7 -1.45 6.55 9.62
CA ILE A 7 -1.72 5.31 8.86
C ILE A 7 -3.06 5.41 8.15
N PHE A 8 -4.11 5.82 8.86
CA PHE A 8 -5.44 6.01 8.27
C PHE A 8 -5.44 7.09 7.21
N ALA A 9 -4.80 8.24 7.46
CA ALA A 9 -4.69 9.30 6.46
C ALA A 9 -3.99 8.80 5.19
N ILE A 10 -2.88 8.08 5.31
CA ILE A 10 -2.17 7.50 4.18
C ILE A 10 -3.04 6.50 3.42
N ALA A 11 -3.67 5.55 4.13
CA ALA A 11 -4.53 4.55 3.50
C ALA A 11 -5.70 5.20 2.75
N ILE A 12 -6.34 6.22 3.34
CA ILE A 12 -7.42 6.98 2.70
C ILE A 12 -6.90 7.77 1.50
N ILE A 13 -5.76 8.47 1.62
CA ILE A 13 -5.16 9.22 0.52
C ILE A 13 -4.85 8.29 -0.65
N LEU A 14 -4.26 7.13 -0.40
CA LEU A 14 -3.97 6.12 -1.41
C LEU A 14 -5.25 5.58 -2.06
N ALA A 15 -6.28 5.29 -1.27
CA ALA A 15 -7.56 4.83 -1.77
C ALA A 15 -8.27 5.88 -2.63
N VAL A 16 -8.29 7.13 -2.17
CA VAL A 16 -8.89 8.26 -2.89
C VAL A 16 -8.09 8.57 -4.15
N ALA A 17 -6.77 8.59 -4.09
CA ALA A 17 -5.92 8.79 -5.26
C ALA A 17 -6.10 7.65 -6.28
N GLY A 18 -6.11 6.41 -5.80
CA GLY A 18 -6.35 5.22 -6.63
C GLY A 18 -7.73 5.22 -7.26
N TYR A 19 -8.76 5.55 -6.47
CA TYR A 19 -10.10 5.79 -6.96
C TYR A 19 -10.02 6.90 -8.01
N LEU A 20 -9.74 8.16 -7.68
CA LEU A 20 -9.73 9.30 -8.60
C LEU A 20 -8.94 9.08 -9.90
N SER A 21 -7.86 8.31 -9.86
CA SER A 21 -7.07 7.94 -11.05
C SER A 21 -7.86 7.17 -12.13
N LYS A 22 -9.00 6.56 -11.80
CA LYS A 22 -9.77 5.66 -12.70
C LYS A 22 -8.92 4.53 -13.26
N LYS A 23 -7.93 4.09 -12.47
CA LYS A 23 -7.00 3.01 -12.82
C LYS A 23 -7.29 1.77 -12.00
N ARG A 24 -6.94 0.62 -12.56
CA ARG A 24 -7.01 -0.67 -11.88
C ARG A 24 -5.99 -0.73 -10.75
N LEU A 25 -6.41 -1.15 -9.56
CA LEU A 25 -5.57 -1.20 -8.37
C LEU A 25 -5.03 -2.60 -8.06
N GLY A 26 -5.25 -3.59 -8.94
CA GLY A 26 -4.64 -4.92 -8.80
C GLY A 26 -3.11 -4.87 -8.82
N LEU A 27 -2.51 -4.28 -9.86
CA LEU A 27 -1.05 -4.16 -9.98
C LEU A 27 -0.43 -3.26 -8.88
N PRO A 28 -1.01 -2.10 -8.52
CA PRO A 28 -0.56 -1.29 -7.38
C PRO A 28 -0.62 -2.01 -6.04
N SER A 29 -1.62 -2.87 -5.81
CA SER A 29 -1.73 -3.68 -4.58
C SER A 29 -0.54 -4.64 -4.44
N LEU A 30 -0.13 -5.27 -5.53
CA LEU A 30 1.11 -6.07 -5.54
C LEU A 30 2.35 -5.19 -5.31
N GLY A 31 2.35 -3.97 -5.84
CA GLY A 31 3.37 -2.96 -5.55
C GLY A 31 3.49 -2.63 -4.06
N LEU A 32 2.36 -2.44 -3.36
CA LEU A 32 2.38 -2.23 -1.91
C LEU A 32 3.02 -3.40 -1.17
N ALA A 33 2.67 -4.63 -1.54
CA ALA A 33 3.24 -5.82 -0.91
C ALA A 33 4.73 -5.96 -1.23
N ALA A 34 5.15 -5.71 -2.47
CA ALA A 34 6.56 -5.68 -2.83
C ALA A 34 7.32 -4.60 -2.05
N GLY A 35 6.74 -3.40 -1.91
CA GLY A 35 7.27 -2.32 -1.10
C GLY A 35 7.40 -2.67 0.38
N ALA A 36 6.43 -3.40 0.94
CA ALA A 36 6.51 -3.92 2.30
C ALA A 36 7.63 -4.96 2.48
N LEU A 37 7.86 -5.82 1.50
CA LEU A 37 9.00 -6.74 1.52
C LEU A 37 10.33 -5.98 1.44
N ILE A 38 10.42 -4.96 0.58
CA ILE A 38 11.60 -4.10 0.49
C ILE A 38 11.83 -3.38 1.81
N ALA A 39 10.80 -2.79 2.40
CA ALA A 39 10.90 -2.08 3.67
C ALA A 39 11.40 -3.00 4.80
N GLN A 40 10.89 -4.23 4.89
CA GLN A 40 11.36 -5.22 5.87
C GLN A 40 12.85 -5.54 5.75
N GLN A 41 13.40 -5.51 4.54
CA GLN A 41 14.80 -5.90 4.28
C GLN A 41 15.76 -4.69 4.28
N TRP A 42 15.31 -3.53 3.81
CA TRP A 42 16.19 -2.38 3.50
C TRP A 42 15.97 -1.15 4.37
N ALA A 43 14.87 -1.05 5.14
CA ALA A 43 14.58 0.17 5.88
C ALA A 43 15.66 0.54 6.90
N SER A 44 16.27 -0.45 7.57
CA SER A 44 17.37 -0.23 8.51
C SER A 44 18.58 0.38 7.82
N TYR A 45 19.04 -0.24 6.72
CA TYR A 45 20.18 0.23 5.93
C TYR A 45 19.95 1.66 5.41
N VAL A 46 18.78 1.93 4.82
CA VAL A 46 18.45 3.26 4.28
C VAL A 46 18.35 4.30 5.40
N THR A 47 17.81 3.94 6.56
CA THR A 47 17.72 4.86 7.72
C THR A 47 19.11 5.27 8.20
N VAL A 48 20.01 4.30 8.40
CA VAL A 48 21.39 4.57 8.84
C VAL A 48 22.13 5.41 7.80
N PHE A 49 22.01 5.04 6.51
CA PHE A 49 22.62 5.82 5.42
C PHE A 49 22.18 7.29 5.44
N LEU A 50 20.89 7.58 5.66
CA LEU A 50 20.39 8.96 5.73
C LEU A 50 20.87 9.68 6.99
N GLN A 51 20.99 8.99 8.13
CA GLN A 51 21.55 9.54 9.36
C GLN A 51 23.02 9.93 9.20
N ASP A 52 23.80 9.11 8.51
CA ASP A 52 25.22 9.38 8.20
C ASP A 52 25.39 10.61 7.29
N GLN A 53 24.38 10.91 6.46
CA GLN A 53 24.31 12.13 5.66
C GLN A 53 23.82 13.36 6.46
N GLY A 54 23.63 13.23 7.77
CA GLY A 54 23.18 14.29 8.67
C GLY A 54 21.66 14.52 8.70
N ILE A 55 20.86 13.65 8.06
CA ILE A 55 19.40 13.75 8.10
C ILE A 55 18.90 13.07 9.38
N GLN A 56 18.42 13.88 10.33
CA GLN A 56 17.86 13.39 11.58
C GLN A 56 16.42 13.89 11.74
N LEU A 57 15.47 12.95 11.86
CA LEU A 57 14.08 13.24 12.20
C LEU A 57 13.75 12.62 13.56
N ILE A 58 13.34 13.47 14.50
CA ILE A 58 13.05 13.10 15.89
C ILE A 58 11.58 12.67 16.04
N ALA A 59 10.64 13.39 15.42
CA ALA A 59 9.21 13.08 15.48
C ALA A 59 8.51 13.50 14.18
N PRO A 60 8.00 12.55 13.36
CA PRO A 60 8.09 11.09 13.51
C PRO A 60 9.53 10.56 13.38
N PRO A 61 9.85 9.37 13.93
CA PRO A 61 11.16 8.75 13.74
C PRO A 61 11.51 8.61 12.27
N LEU A 62 12.76 8.89 11.88
CA LEU A 62 13.22 8.77 10.49
C LEU A 62 12.90 7.39 9.90
N SER A 63 13.10 6.33 10.69
CA SER A 63 12.80 4.95 10.28
C SER A 63 11.36 4.77 9.81
N ASN A 64 10.38 5.36 10.52
CA ASN A 64 8.97 5.27 10.16
C ASN A 64 8.69 5.94 8.81
N VAL A 65 9.34 7.06 8.54
CA VAL A 65 9.23 7.77 7.26
C VAL A 65 9.82 6.91 6.14
N VAL A 66 11.01 6.35 6.34
CA VAL A 66 11.67 5.48 5.36
C VAL A 66 10.84 4.24 5.05
N ILE A 67 10.35 3.54 6.07
CA ILE A 67 9.47 2.35 5.92
C ILE A 67 8.24 2.72 5.09
N THR A 68 7.57 3.81 5.46
CA THR A 68 6.36 4.28 4.78
C THR A 68 6.63 4.58 3.31
N LEU A 69 7.73 5.28 3.01
CA LEU A 69 8.11 5.61 1.64
C LEU A 69 8.44 4.35 0.82
N LEU A 70 9.19 3.41 1.38
CA LEU A 70 9.54 2.15 0.71
C LEU A 70 8.30 1.30 0.38
N ILE A 71 7.26 1.36 1.21
CA ILE A 71 5.98 0.68 0.95
C ILE A 71 5.20 1.37 -0.18
N ILE A 72 5.11 2.70 -0.15
CA ILE A 72 4.19 3.45 -1.00
C ILE A 72 4.76 3.69 -2.41
N ILE A 73 6.07 3.95 -2.52
CA ILE A 73 6.70 4.33 -3.79
C ILE A 73 6.41 3.30 -4.90
N PRO A 74 6.63 1.98 -4.70
CA PRO A 74 6.35 0.99 -5.74
C PRO A 74 4.87 0.98 -6.15
N ALA A 75 3.95 1.13 -5.20
CA ALA A 75 2.52 1.15 -5.48
C ALA A 75 2.10 2.37 -6.31
N VAL A 76 2.64 3.56 -6.01
CA VAL A 76 2.37 4.78 -6.77
C VAL A 76 2.91 4.66 -8.19
N LEU A 77 4.14 4.14 -8.36
CA LEU A 77 4.73 3.89 -9.67
C LEU A 77 3.87 2.93 -10.51
N LEU A 78 3.44 1.82 -9.92
CA LEU A 78 2.58 0.85 -10.59
C LEU A 78 1.18 1.40 -10.89
N THR A 79 0.69 2.35 -10.09
CA THR A 79 -0.56 3.07 -10.40
C THR A 79 -0.41 3.87 -11.69
N VAL A 80 0.76 4.46 -11.96
CA VAL A 80 0.98 5.18 -13.22
C VAL A 80 0.91 4.23 -14.44
N VAL A 81 1.44 3.01 -14.31
CA VAL A 81 1.48 2.01 -15.39
C VAL A 81 0.15 1.26 -15.57
N SER A 82 -0.72 1.28 -14.56
CA SER A 82 -1.95 0.50 -14.55
C SER A 82 -2.97 0.95 -15.61
N GLY A 83 -3.66 -0.04 -16.19
CA GLY A 83 -4.75 0.18 -17.14
C GLY A 83 -5.97 0.87 -16.53
N LYS A 84 -6.86 1.39 -17.38
CA LYS A 84 -8.09 2.07 -16.95
C LYS A 84 -9.14 1.08 -16.43
N GLU A 85 -9.85 1.48 -15.38
CA GLU A 85 -11.00 0.78 -14.82
C GLU A 85 -12.29 1.55 -15.16
N HIS A 86 -13.28 0.84 -15.71
CA HIS A 86 -14.50 1.47 -16.25
C HIS A 86 -15.72 1.31 -15.33
N GLY A 87 -15.72 0.30 -14.45
CA GLY A 87 -16.83 0.09 -13.51
C GLY A 87 -16.71 0.99 -12.29
N LYS A 88 -17.80 1.70 -11.92
CA LYS A 88 -17.82 2.52 -10.70
C LYS A 88 -17.77 1.66 -9.43
N ILE A 89 -18.50 0.54 -9.43
CA ILE A 89 -18.58 -0.39 -8.28
C ILE A 89 -17.26 -1.15 -8.11
N THR A 90 -16.70 -1.67 -9.21
CA THR A 90 -15.40 -2.36 -9.20
C THR A 90 -14.28 -1.44 -8.72
N ARG A 91 -14.25 -0.20 -9.18
CA ARG A 91 -13.30 0.82 -8.73
C ARG A 91 -13.43 1.17 -7.25
N LEU A 92 -14.65 1.24 -6.71
CA LEU A 92 -14.85 1.46 -5.27
C LEU A 92 -14.37 0.26 -4.46
N PHE A 93 -14.74 -0.96 -4.88
CA PHE A 93 -14.30 -2.19 -4.23
C PHE A 93 -12.77 -2.32 -4.22
N GLU A 94 -12.13 -2.08 -5.37
CA GLU A 94 -10.67 -2.08 -5.49
C GLU A 94 -10.02 -1.03 -4.58
N ALA A 95 -10.60 0.17 -4.47
CA ALA A 95 -10.08 1.21 -3.60
C ALA A 95 -10.18 0.82 -2.12
N VAL A 96 -11.28 0.18 -1.69
CA VAL A 96 -11.45 -0.32 -0.32
C VAL A 96 -10.44 -1.44 -0.03
N VAL A 97 -10.29 -2.41 -0.92
CA VAL A 97 -9.32 -3.51 -0.76
C VAL A 97 -7.89 -2.97 -0.72
N PHE A 98 -7.56 -2.01 -1.57
CA PHE A 98 -6.25 -1.35 -1.59
C PHE A 98 -5.98 -0.57 -0.30
N ALA A 99 -6.98 0.15 0.22
CA ALA A 99 -6.89 0.86 1.49
C ALA A 99 -6.61 -0.09 2.67
N LEU A 100 -7.36 -1.20 2.73
CA LEU A 100 -7.22 -2.21 3.78
C LEU A 100 -5.85 -2.89 3.72
N LEU A 101 -5.37 -3.20 2.51
CA LEU A 101 -4.03 -3.75 2.32
C LEU A 101 -2.95 -2.75 2.77
N ALA A 102 -3.06 -1.48 2.37
CA ALA A 102 -2.12 -0.43 2.78
C ALA A 102 -2.09 -0.28 4.31
N ALA A 103 -3.26 -0.21 4.94
CA ALA A 103 -3.38 -0.12 6.40
C ALA A 103 -2.75 -1.35 7.08
N SER A 104 -3.07 -2.55 6.62
CA SER A 104 -2.54 -3.81 7.15
C SER A 104 -1.00 -3.86 7.11
N LEU A 105 -0.42 -3.52 5.95
CA LEU A 105 1.04 -3.52 5.77
C LEU A 105 1.73 -2.44 6.60
N LEU A 106 1.16 -1.23 6.66
CA LEU A 106 1.71 -0.14 7.46
C LEU A 106 1.62 -0.43 8.96
N VAL A 107 0.51 -0.98 9.44
CA VAL A 107 0.38 -1.40 10.85
C VAL A 107 1.42 -2.46 11.19
N THR A 108 1.56 -3.47 10.34
CA THR A 108 2.54 -4.55 10.55
C THR A 108 3.98 -4.01 10.57
N ALA A 109 4.29 -3.01 9.73
CA ALA A 109 5.64 -2.48 9.60
C ALA A 109 5.99 -1.40 10.64
N LEU A 110 5.01 -0.60 11.09
CA LEU A 110 5.23 0.54 11.98
C LEU A 110 4.85 0.25 13.44
N GLY A 111 4.10 -0.82 13.69
CA GLY A 111 3.55 -1.16 14.99
C GLY A 111 2.32 -0.34 15.38
N THR A 112 1.66 -0.78 16.45
CA THR A 112 0.34 -0.26 16.88
C THR A 112 0.41 0.80 17.97
N ASN A 113 1.55 0.92 18.67
CA ASN A 113 1.71 1.81 19.84
C ASN A 113 0.55 1.69 20.87
N SER A 114 0.00 0.48 21.03
CA SER A 114 -1.16 0.20 21.90
C SER A 114 -2.46 0.93 21.52
N ASP A 115 -2.58 1.44 20.30
CA ASP A 115 -3.85 2.00 19.82
C ASP A 115 -4.86 0.86 19.54
N PRO A 116 -6.04 0.86 20.17
CA PRO A 116 -7.00 -0.24 20.07
C PRO A 116 -7.49 -0.48 18.63
N VAL A 117 -7.55 0.56 17.81
CA VAL A 117 -7.97 0.45 16.41
C VAL A 117 -6.87 -0.24 15.59
N LEU A 118 -5.61 0.11 15.81
CA LEU A 118 -4.50 -0.51 15.10
C LEU A 118 -4.27 -1.96 15.55
N VAL A 119 -4.43 -2.25 16.85
CA VAL A 119 -4.39 -3.64 17.38
C VAL A 119 -5.45 -4.51 16.71
N SER A 120 -6.65 -3.97 16.50
CA SER A 120 -7.70 -4.69 15.77
C SER A 120 -7.31 -4.97 14.33
N ILE A 121 -6.67 -4.02 13.64
CA ILE A 121 -6.16 -4.24 12.27
C ILE A 121 -5.03 -5.27 12.27
N GLU A 122 -4.09 -5.17 13.21
CA GLU A 122 -2.97 -6.10 13.36
C GLU A 122 -3.45 -7.54 13.57
N GLN A 123 -4.47 -7.74 14.40
CA GLN A 123 -5.06 -9.06 14.66
C GLN A 123 -5.55 -9.76 13.36
N TYR A 124 -6.10 -8.99 12.42
CA TYR A 124 -6.61 -9.51 11.14
C TYR A 124 -5.66 -9.26 9.96
N ALA A 125 -4.47 -8.67 10.20
CA ALA A 125 -3.57 -8.20 9.15
C ALA A 125 -3.16 -9.32 8.19
N ASN A 126 -2.92 -10.53 8.71
CA ASN A 126 -2.59 -11.69 7.88
C ASN A 126 -3.73 -12.02 6.90
N ILE A 127 -4.96 -12.18 7.41
CA ILE A 127 -6.14 -12.52 6.59
C ILE A 127 -6.42 -11.41 5.58
N ILE A 128 -6.39 -10.13 6.01
CA ILE A 128 -6.59 -8.98 5.14
C ILE A 128 -5.57 -8.98 4.00
N THR A 129 -4.29 -9.18 4.32
CA THR A 129 -3.20 -9.19 3.33
C THR A 129 -3.39 -10.32 2.32
N VAL A 130 -3.68 -11.53 2.78
CA VAL A 130 -3.91 -12.69 1.89
C VAL A 130 -5.10 -12.47 0.97
N VAL A 131 -6.25 -12.07 1.53
CA VAL A 131 -7.48 -11.84 0.74
C VAL A 131 -7.28 -10.73 -0.28
N ALA A 132 -6.63 -9.62 0.12
CA ALA A 132 -6.36 -8.52 -0.78
C ALA A 132 -5.39 -8.91 -1.89
N LEU A 133 -4.33 -9.69 -1.59
CA LEU A 133 -3.40 -10.18 -2.59
C LEU A 133 -4.03 -11.15 -3.58
N VAL A 134 -4.84 -12.10 -3.10
CA VAL A 134 -5.59 -13.04 -3.96
C VAL A 134 -6.54 -12.26 -4.88
N THR A 135 -7.24 -11.27 -4.33
CA THR A 135 -8.15 -10.41 -5.11
C THR A 135 -7.39 -9.58 -6.15
N ALA A 136 -6.22 -9.04 -5.79
CA ALA A 136 -5.37 -8.28 -6.70
C ALA A 136 -4.84 -9.16 -7.84
N LEU A 137 -4.37 -10.38 -7.53
CA LEU A 137 -3.93 -11.35 -8.53
C LEU A 137 -5.07 -11.76 -9.46
N ALA A 138 -6.24 -12.09 -8.90
CA ALA A 138 -7.41 -12.44 -9.69
C ALA A 138 -7.80 -11.30 -10.65
N ASN A 139 -7.79 -10.05 -10.17
CA ASN A 139 -8.07 -8.89 -11.00
C ASN A 139 -7.09 -8.75 -12.18
N ILE A 140 -5.78 -8.92 -11.93
CA ILE A 140 -4.76 -8.84 -13.00
C ILE A 140 -4.98 -9.94 -14.04
N LEU A 141 -5.18 -11.18 -13.59
CA LEU A 141 -5.34 -12.36 -14.45
C LEU A 141 -6.62 -12.28 -15.30
N LEU A 142 -7.75 -11.91 -14.70
CA LEU A 142 -9.04 -11.81 -15.41
C LEU A 142 -9.07 -10.67 -16.42
N THR A 143 -8.18 -9.68 -16.27
CA THR A 143 -8.11 -8.50 -17.13
C THR A 143 -7.22 -8.68 -18.35
N HIS A 144 -6.25 -9.60 -18.30
CA HIS A 144 -5.43 -9.98 -19.46
C HIS A 144 -6.23 -10.88 -20.43
N ARG A 145 -7.33 -10.37 -20.99
CA ARG A 145 -7.98 -11.01 -22.14
C ARG A 145 -7.29 -10.55 -23.44
N PRO A 146 -6.80 -11.47 -24.29
CA PRO A 146 -6.15 -11.10 -25.53
C PRO A 146 -7.13 -10.31 -26.42
N ARG A 147 -6.69 -9.14 -26.87
CA ARG A 147 -7.43 -8.32 -27.83
C ARG A 147 -7.58 -9.12 -29.11
N LYS A 148 -8.79 -9.61 -29.42
CA LYS A 148 -9.08 -10.16 -30.76
C LYS A 148 -8.79 -9.04 -31.77
N LYS A 149 -7.76 -9.22 -32.60
CA LYS A 149 -7.57 -8.37 -33.78
C LYS A 149 -8.79 -8.60 -34.69
N PRO A 150 -9.49 -7.54 -35.14
CA PRO A 150 -10.44 -7.70 -36.23
C PRO A 150 -9.64 -8.11 -37.47
N HIS A 151 -10.01 -9.25 -38.06
CA HIS A 151 -9.60 -9.65 -39.40
C HIS A 151 -10.56 -9.04 -40.41
#